data_AF-A0A1H7PUD1-F1
#
_entry.id   AF-A0A1H7PUD1-F1
#
_cell.length_a   1.000
_cell.length_b   1.000
_cell.length_c   1.000
_cell.angle_alpha   90.00
_cell.angle_beta   90.00
_cell.angle_gamma   90.00
#
_symmetry.space_group_name_H-M   'P 1'
#
loop_
_entity.id
_entity.type
_entity.pdbx_description
1 polymer ?
#
loop_
_entity_poly.entity_id
_entity_poly.type
_entity_poly.pdbx_seq_one_letter_code
_entity_poly.pdbx_strand_id
1 'polypeptide(L)'
;MWLYGVAYGNGKYIAVGGNESISYICYSTDDVNWTTKQVSCRYLYGATYGNGKYIVMGDGGYIAYSTDGINWTSKIVGLITWAGGAYGNGKYVVIGNNGYIAYSTDDINWIMKG
;
A
#
# COMPACT_ATOMS: atom_id res chain seq x y z
N MET A 1 11.13 -8.38 -12.27
CA MET A 1 10.41 -7.62 -11.23
C MET A 1 9.04 -7.31 -11.79
N TRP A 2 7.97 -7.56 -11.03
CA TRP A 2 6.60 -7.28 -11.44
C TRP A 2 6.06 -6.18 -10.53
N LEU A 3 5.40 -5.19 -11.13
CA LEU A 3 4.64 -4.16 -10.41
C LEU A 3 3.15 -4.52 -10.51
N TYR A 4 2.46 -4.46 -9.39
CA TYR A 4 1.06 -4.88 -9.27
C TYR A 4 0.12 -3.70 -9.00
N GLY A 5 0.60 -2.64 -8.34
CA GLY A 5 -0.20 -1.48 -7.97
C GLY A 5 0.51 -0.17 -8.24
N VAL A 6 -0.28 0.88 -8.49
CA VAL A 6 0.19 2.26 -8.68
C VAL A 6 -0.79 3.23 -8.02
N ALA A 7 -0.27 4.32 -7.46
CA ALA A 7 -1.08 5.42 -6.97
C ALA A 7 -0.42 6.77 -7.31
N TYR A 8 -1.24 7.78 -7.55
CA TYR A 8 -0.80 9.17 -7.70
C TYR A 8 -1.48 10.05 -6.65
N GLY A 9 -0.71 10.97 -6.09
CA GLY A 9 -1.18 11.96 -5.13
C GLY A 9 -0.09 12.94 -4.81
N ASN A 10 -0.44 14.13 -4.31
CA ASN A 10 0.54 15.13 -3.87
C ASN A 10 1.72 15.39 -4.84
N GLY A 11 1.46 15.35 -6.16
CA GLY A 11 2.50 15.57 -7.18
C GLY A 11 3.49 14.41 -7.39
N LYS A 12 3.23 13.21 -6.86
CA LYS A 12 4.13 12.07 -6.95
C LYS A 12 3.39 10.75 -7.21
N TYR A 13 3.93 9.97 -8.13
CA TYR A 13 3.54 8.60 -8.41
C TYR A 13 4.29 7.65 -7.49
N ILE A 14 3.61 6.61 -7.03
CA ILE A 14 4.22 5.43 -6.42
C ILE A 14 3.77 4.19 -7.18
N ALA A 15 4.66 3.21 -7.33
CA ALA A 15 4.35 1.90 -7.87
C ALA A 15 4.92 0.82 -6.96
N VAL A 16 4.16 -0.26 -6.75
CA VAL A 16 4.54 -1.33 -5.82
C VAL A 16 4.52 -2.67 -6.50
N GLY A 17 5.41 -3.56 -6.06
CA GLY A 17 5.42 -4.94 -6.50
C GLY A 17 6.57 -5.72 -5.93
N GLY A 18 6.75 -6.96 -6.37
CA GLY A 18 7.75 -7.83 -5.75
C GLY A 18 7.55 -9.30 -5.98
N ASN A 19 8.29 -10.08 -5.22
CA ASN A 19 8.22 -11.54 -5.20
C ASN A 19 8.11 -12.05 -3.74
N GLU A 20 8.32 -13.35 -3.59
CA GLU A 20 8.20 -14.04 -2.31
C GLU A 20 9.24 -13.64 -1.26
N SER A 21 10.38 -13.09 -1.69
CA SER A 21 11.50 -12.75 -0.81
C SER A 21 11.60 -11.25 -0.56
N ILE A 22 11.36 -10.45 -1.59
CA ILE A 22 11.64 -9.01 -1.61
C ILE A 22 10.57 -8.27 -2.42
N SER A 23 10.13 -7.13 -1.89
CA SER A 23 9.27 -6.19 -2.61
C SER A 23 9.94 -4.83 -2.79
N TYR A 24 9.36 -4.04 -3.68
CA TYR A 24 9.84 -2.73 -4.10
C TYR A 24 8.71 -1.72 -4.03
N ILE A 25 9.07 -0.51 -3.63
CA ILE A 25 8.27 0.70 -3.80
C ILE A 25 9.10 1.63 -4.68
N CYS A 26 8.59 1.91 -5.87
CA CYS A 26 9.16 2.87 -6.80
C CYS A 26 8.40 4.19 -6.67
N TYR A 27 9.07 5.32 -6.88
CA TYR A 27 8.41 6.62 -6.92
C TYR A 27 8.99 7.53 -8.01
N SER A 28 8.15 8.43 -8.51
CA SER A 28 8.50 9.42 -9.54
C SER A 28 7.66 10.69 -9.38
N THR A 29 8.23 11.85 -9.70
CA THR A 29 7.51 13.13 -9.76
C THR A 29 7.18 13.57 -11.19
N ASP A 30 7.71 12.87 -12.19
CA ASP A 30 7.67 13.27 -13.59
C ASP A 30 7.22 12.15 -14.54
N ASP A 31 6.75 11.02 -13.99
CA ASP A 31 6.33 9.78 -14.67
C ASP A 31 7.37 9.08 -15.57
N VAL A 32 8.50 9.73 -15.85
CA VAL A 32 9.58 9.24 -16.69
C VAL A 32 10.72 8.66 -15.84
N ASN A 33 11.16 9.39 -14.81
CA ASN A 33 12.30 9.02 -13.98
C ASN A 33 11.84 8.40 -12.67
N TRP A 34 12.22 7.15 -12.44
CA TRP A 34 11.78 6.37 -11.29
C TRP A 34 12.94 6.02 -10.37
N THR A 35 12.75 6.24 -9.07
CA THR A 35 13.66 5.75 -8.02
C THR A 35 13.04 4.55 -7.33
N THR A 36 13.80 3.46 -7.20
CA THR A 36 13.34 2.20 -6.62
C THR A 36 13.91 1.99 -5.22
N LYS A 37 13.06 1.68 -4.25
CA LYS A 37 13.46 1.31 -2.89
C LYS A 37 12.98 -0.10 -2.55
N GLN A 38 13.90 -0.90 -2.04
CA GLN A 38 13.59 -2.24 -1.54
C GLN A 38 12.90 -2.17 -0.17
N VAL A 39 11.92 -3.03 0.05
CA VAL A 39 11.25 -3.22 1.34
C VAL A 39 11.20 -4.70 1.73
N SER A 40 11.36 -4.97 3.02
CA SER A 40 11.34 -6.33 3.58
C SER A 40 9.91 -6.82 3.81
N CYS A 41 9.16 -6.94 2.72
CA CYS A 41 7.81 -7.45 2.67
C CYS A 41 7.70 -8.46 1.52
N ARG A 42 6.98 -9.56 1.75
CA ARG A 42 6.58 -10.50 0.71
C ARG A 42 5.40 -9.90 -0.06
N TYR A 43 5.53 -9.81 -1.39
CA TYR A 43 4.54 -9.29 -2.33
C TYR A 43 3.72 -8.07 -1.87
N LEU A 44 4.01 -6.89 -2.42
CA LEU A 44 3.10 -5.73 -2.35
C LEU A 44 2.14 -5.71 -3.55
N TYR A 45 0.84 -5.80 -3.32
CA TYR A 45 -0.17 -5.91 -4.37
C TYR A 45 -0.88 -4.59 -4.67
N GLY A 46 -1.16 -3.80 -3.63
CA GLY A 46 -2.01 -2.61 -3.73
C GLY A 46 -1.31 -1.34 -3.32
N ALA A 47 -1.69 -0.24 -3.96
CA ALA A 47 -1.34 1.13 -3.57
C ALA A 47 -2.58 2.02 -3.71
N THR A 48 -2.81 2.91 -2.75
CA THR A 48 -3.85 3.94 -2.81
C THR A 48 -3.31 5.25 -2.23
N TYR A 49 -3.87 6.38 -2.67
CA TYR A 49 -3.62 7.68 -2.08
C TYR A 49 -4.93 8.30 -1.60
N GLY A 50 -4.89 8.95 -0.44
CA GLY A 50 -6.04 9.63 0.16
C GLY A 50 -5.58 10.45 1.35
N ASN A 51 -6.38 11.42 1.81
CA ASN A 51 -6.09 12.18 3.05
C ASN A 51 -4.63 12.65 3.25
N GLY A 52 -3.91 13.03 2.18
CA GLY A 52 -2.51 13.45 2.28
C GLY A 52 -1.47 12.31 2.46
N LYS A 53 -1.87 11.05 2.35
CA LYS A 53 -1.02 9.87 2.57
C LYS A 53 -1.21 8.81 1.48
N TYR A 54 -0.14 8.09 1.22
CA TYR A 54 -0.16 6.84 0.50
C TYR A 54 -0.35 5.68 1.47
N ILE A 55 -1.10 4.67 1.04
CA ILE A 55 -1.21 3.37 1.71
C ILE A 55 -0.81 2.29 0.71
N VAL A 56 0.05 1.37 1.11
CA VAL A 56 0.45 0.19 0.34
C VAL A 56 0.13 -1.07 1.14
N MET A 57 -0.19 -2.15 0.45
CA MET A 57 -0.67 -3.38 1.08
C MET A 57 -0.19 -4.63 0.34
N GLY A 58 -0.04 -5.72 1.09
CA GLY A 58 0.59 -6.92 0.58
C GLY A 58 0.27 -8.18 1.36
N ASP A 59 1.14 -9.18 1.18
CA ASP A 59 1.00 -10.47 1.83
C ASP A 59 1.23 -10.41 3.35
N GLY A 60 0.75 -11.43 4.07
CA GLY A 60 0.97 -11.58 5.52
C GLY A 60 0.38 -10.45 6.37
N GLY A 61 -0.64 -9.77 5.87
CA GLY A 61 -1.32 -8.65 6.54
C GLY A 61 -0.58 -7.33 6.43
N TYR A 62 0.45 -7.22 5.59
CA TYR A 62 1.26 -6.03 5.49
C TYR A 62 0.45 -4.84 4.98
N ILE A 63 0.43 -3.77 5.77
CA ILE A 63 -0.07 -2.45 5.39
C ILE A 63 0.99 -1.43 5.80
N ALA A 64 1.35 -0.50 4.93
CA ALA A 64 2.23 0.61 5.28
C ALA A 64 1.69 1.94 4.76
N TYR A 65 1.97 3.02 5.49
CA TYR A 65 1.60 4.37 5.11
C TYR A 65 2.81 5.28 4.98
N SER A 66 2.64 6.34 4.18
CA SER A 66 3.65 7.38 3.97
C SER A 66 3.01 8.70 3.56
N THR A 67 3.51 9.83 4.06
CA THR A 67 3.12 11.17 3.59
C THR A 67 3.94 11.65 2.39
N ASP A 68 5.11 11.06 2.16
CA ASP A 68 6.06 11.51 1.13
C ASP A 68 6.31 10.46 0.04
N GLY A 69 5.79 9.24 0.17
CA GLY A 69 6.01 8.13 -0.77
C GLY A 69 7.42 7.50 -0.70
N ILE A 70 8.26 7.91 0.25
CA ILE A 70 9.68 7.53 0.36
C ILE A 70 9.96 6.84 1.71
N ASN A 71 9.43 7.43 2.78
CA ASN A 71 9.57 6.96 4.15
C ASN A 71 8.27 6.30 4.59
N TRP A 72 8.35 5.06 5.03
CA TRP A 72 7.18 4.21 5.25
C TRP A 72 7.13 3.70 6.68
N THR A 73 5.94 3.75 7.27
CA THR A 73 5.64 3.10 8.55
C THR A 73 4.70 1.95 8.29
N SER A 74 5.14 0.74 8.62
CA SER A 74 4.39 -0.49 8.37
C SER A 74 3.74 -1.05 9.62
N LYS A 75 2.63 -1.78 9.43
CA LYS A 75 1.92 -2.54 10.44
C LYS A 75 1.37 -3.83 9.82
N ILE A 76 1.24 -4.86 10.64
CA ILE A 76 0.54 -6.08 10.27
C ILE A 76 -0.90 -5.99 10.73
N VAL A 77 -1.84 -6.20 9.80
CA VAL A 77 -3.29 -6.19 10.02
C VAL A 77 -3.84 -7.53 9.56
N GLY A 78 -4.04 -8.44 10.52
CA GLY A 78 -4.41 -9.83 10.24
C GLY A 78 -3.27 -10.67 9.64
N LEU A 79 -3.54 -11.93 9.34
CA LEU A 79 -2.63 -12.85 8.64
C LEU A 79 -3.21 -13.21 7.27
N ILE A 80 -3.41 -12.19 6.44
CA ILE A 80 -4.25 -12.21 5.23
C ILE A 80 -3.49 -11.52 4.10
N THR A 81 -3.71 -11.95 2.87
CA THR A 81 -3.20 -11.21 1.71
C THR A 81 -4.14 -10.05 1.37
N TRP A 82 -3.67 -8.81 1.54
CA TRP A 82 -4.40 -7.62 1.09
C TRP A 82 -4.09 -7.34 -0.38
N ALA A 83 -5.12 -7.31 -1.23
CA ALA A 83 -4.97 -7.25 -2.68
C ALA A 83 -5.18 -5.84 -3.25
N GLY A 84 -5.92 -4.99 -2.55
CA GLY A 84 -6.21 -3.64 -3.01
C GLY A 84 -6.87 -2.79 -1.94
N GLY A 85 -7.03 -1.51 -2.24
CA GLY A 85 -7.69 -0.58 -1.34
C GLY A 85 -8.05 0.72 -2.04
N ALA A 86 -8.88 1.51 -1.37
CA ALA A 86 -9.34 2.81 -1.82
C ALA A 86 -9.51 3.74 -0.63
N TYR A 87 -9.48 5.04 -0.90
CA TYR A 87 -9.86 6.07 0.05
C TYR A 87 -11.11 6.81 -0.44
N GLY A 88 -12.08 6.99 0.46
CA GLY A 88 -13.28 7.76 0.19
C GLY A 88 -14.03 8.07 1.48
N ASN A 89 -14.75 9.19 1.50
CA ASN A 89 -15.57 9.60 2.64
C ASN A 89 -14.84 9.54 4.00
N GLY A 90 -13.59 10.02 4.05
CA GLY A 90 -12.80 10.04 5.30
C GLY A 90 -12.22 8.69 5.74
N LYS A 91 -12.25 7.66 4.89
CA LYS A 91 -11.90 6.29 5.27
C LYS A 91 -11.07 5.60 4.20
N TYR A 92 -10.03 4.90 4.64
CA TYR A 92 -9.37 3.86 3.86
C TYR A 92 -10.11 2.55 4.02
N VAL A 93 -10.32 1.86 2.91
CA VAL A 93 -10.85 0.50 2.86
C VAL A 93 -9.85 -0.36 2.10
N VAL A 94 -9.47 -1.50 2.67
CA VAL A 94 -8.65 -2.51 2.02
C VAL A 94 -9.44 -3.81 1.91
N ILE A 95 -9.19 -4.55 0.83
CA ILE A 95 -9.84 -5.83 0.54
C ILE A 95 -8.77 -6.91 0.41
N GLY A 96 -9.06 -8.08 0.95
CA GLY A 96 -8.15 -9.21 0.99
C GLY A 96 -8.75 -10.47 0.38
N ASN A 97 -7.95 -11.54 0.36
CA ASN A 97 -8.45 -12.85 -0.04
C ASN A 97 -9.63 -13.30 0.85
N ASN A 98 -10.42 -14.26 0.37
CA ASN A 98 -11.58 -14.81 1.10
C ASN A 98 -12.66 -13.79 1.51
N GLY A 99 -12.73 -12.63 0.85
CA GLY A 99 -13.75 -11.60 1.13
C GLY A 99 -13.46 -10.73 2.35
N TYR A 100 -12.28 -10.85 2.96
CA TYR A 100 -11.92 -10.00 4.10
C TYR A 100 -11.85 -8.53 3.69
N ILE A 101 -12.35 -7.67 4.57
CA ILE A 101 -12.33 -6.22 4.42
C ILE A 101 -11.74 -5.64 5.70
N ALA A 102 -10.88 -4.64 5.60
CA ALA A 102 -10.53 -3.80 6.74
C ALA A 102 -10.71 -2.33 6.40
N TYR A 103 -10.98 -1.51 7.41
CA TYR A 103 -11.05 -0.07 7.21
C TYR A 103 -10.40 0.71 8.34
N SER A 104 -9.99 1.93 8.02
CA SER A 104 -9.36 2.86 8.96
C SER A 104 -9.72 4.30 8.60
N THR A 105 -9.92 5.15 9.61
CA THR A 105 -10.12 6.60 9.45
C THR A 105 -8.86 7.41 9.79
N ASP A 106 -7.82 6.76 10.31
CA ASP A 106 -6.61 7.39 10.83
C ASP A 106 -5.32 6.70 10.39
N ASP A 107 -5.41 5.76 9.44
CA ASP A 107 -4.32 4.93 8.87
C ASP A 107 -3.52 4.06 9.86
N ILE A 108 -3.82 4.18 11.16
CA ILE A 108 -3.10 3.53 12.25
C ILE A 108 -3.96 2.40 12.84
N ASN A 109 -5.24 2.67 13.06
CA ASN A 109 -6.20 1.75 13.66
C ASN A 109 -7.08 1.15 12.57
N TRP A 110 -6.98 -0.17 12.42
CA TRP A 110 -7.68 -0.92 11.39
C TRP A 110 -8.70 -1.86 12.02
N ILE A 111 -9.95 -1.77 11.54
CA ILE A 111 -11.05 -2.64 11.96
C ILE A 111 -11.29 -3.64 10.85
N MET A 112 -11.05 -4.93 11.13
CA MET A 112 -11.29 -6.02 10.20
C MET A 112 -12.74 -6.51 10.25
N LYS A 113 -13.23 -6.99 9.10
CA LYS A 113 -14.50 -7.65 8.86
C LYS A 113 -14.23 -8.87 7.98
N GLY A 114 -14.78 -10.01 8.38
CA GLY A 114 -14.80 -11.25 7.61
C GLY A 114 -16.21 -11.61 7.21
#